data_AF-A0A965RTW3-F1
#
_entry.id   AF-A0A965RTW3-F1
#
_cell.length_a   1.000
_cell.length_b   1.000
_cell.length_c   1.000
_cell.angle_alpha   90.00
_cell.angle_beta   90.00
_cell.angle_gamma   90.00
#
_symmetry.space_group_name_H-M   'P 1'
#
loop_
_entity.id
_entity.type
_entity.pdbx_description
1 polymer ?
#
loop_
_entity_poly.entity_id
_entity_poly.type
_entity_poly.pdbx_seq_one_letter_code
_entity_poly.pdbx_strand_id
1 'polypeptide(L)'
;LIEPKTIEAALKLVTSGSFQMSSVMTRLKNKQELENLSVVKAVVDKNNRAIYFSRYPIPYSRNPAPSSPADWACFRHLGLYVYCRDTLMRLRELEPSKIELGESLEQLRAMENGISIGLSLVDSVSIGVDTPEDLEAIRKMSREVLR
;
A
#
# COMPACT_ATOMS: atom_id res chain seq x y z
N LEU A 1 -8.97 -12.35 -4.75
CA LEU A 1 -9.82 -11.99 -3.60
C LEU A 1 -8.92 -11.55 -2.45
N ILE A 2 -9.28 -10.50 -1.73
CA ILE A 2 -8.54 -10.08 -0.52
C ILE A 2 -8.80 -11.12 0.57
N GLU A 3 -7.74 -11.63 1.19
CA GLU A 3 -7.87 -12.62 2.27
C GLU A 3 -8.35 -11.93 3.57
N PRO A 4 -9.23 -12.56 4.37
CA PRO A 4 -9.72 -11.97 5.62
C PRO A 4 -8.60 -11.51 6.58
N LYS A 5 -7.52 -12.29 6.69
CA LYS A 5 -6.34 -11.94 7.50
C LYS A 5 -5.69 -10.61 7.10
N THR A 6 -5.79 -10.21 5.83
CA THR A 6 -5.26 -8.93 5.34
C THR A 6 -6.09 -7.76 5.88
N ILE A 7 -7.41 -7.93 5.96
CA ILE A 7 -8.33 -6.95 6.56
C ILE A 7 -8.08 -6.85 8.06
N GLU A 8 -7.98 -7.99 8.75
CA GLU A 8 -7.69 -8.05 10.18
C GLU A 8 -6.35 -7.37 10.54
N ALA A 9 -5.33 -7.58 9.71
CA ALA A 9 -4.00 -7.00 9.92
C ALA A 9 -4.02 -5.46 9.85
N ALA A 10 -4.77 -4.86 8.91
CA ALA A 10 -4.97 -3.42 8.89
C ALA A 10 -5.82 -2.96 10.09
N LEU A 11 -6.94 -3.64 10.35
CA LEU A 11 -7.88 -3.27 11.41
C LEU A 11 -7.20 -3.18 12.78
N LYS A 12 -6.30 -4.12 13.10
CA LYS A 12 -5.58 -4.17 14.38
C LYS A 12 -4.77 -2.90 14.67
N LEU A 13 -4.22 -2.24 13.65
CA LEU A 13 -3.44 -1.02 13.83
C LEU A 13 -4.31 0.16 14.31
N VAL A 14 -5.55 0.20 13.84
CA VAL A 14 -6.52 1.22 14.23
C VAL A 14 -7.19 0.87 15.56
N THR A 15 -7.65 -0.37 15.75
CA THR A 15 -8.35 -0.78 16.98
C THR A 15 -7.45 -0.84 18.21
N SER A 16 -6.14 -1.02 18.04
CA SER A 16 -5.16 -0.90 19.13
C SER A 16 -4.87 0.56 19.53
N GLY A 17 -5.35 1.55 18.77
CA GLY A 17 -5.04 2.96 18.98
C GLY A 17 -3.64 3.38 18.53
N SER A 18 -2.88 2.50 17.88
CA SER A 18 -1.52 2.80 17.41
C SER A 18 -1.51 3.84 16.28
N PHE A 19 -2.52 3.78 15.41
CA PHE A 19 -2.71 4.70 14.30
C PHE A 19 -4.18 5.06 14.12
N GLN A 20 -4.45 6.26 13.57
CA GLN A 20 -5.82 6.69 13.26
C GLN A 20 -6.25 6.31 11.83
N MET A 21 -5.27 5.94 11.00
CA MET A 21 -5.42 5.46 9.64
C MET A 21 -4.40 4.35 9.42
N SER A 22 -4.78 3.28 8.74
CA SER A 22 -3.86 2.20 8.41
C SER A 22 -4.15 1.59 7.05
N SER A 23 -3.15 0.92 6.49
CA SER A 23 -3.23 0.14 5.27
C SER A 23 -2.32 -1.10 5.39
N VAL A 24 -2.11 -1.82 4.31
CA VAL A 24 -1.22 -2.98 4.23
C VAL A 24 -0.19 -2.81 3.11
N MET A 25 0.90 -3.53 3.27
CA MET A 25 1.99 -3.58 2.31
C MET A 25 2.51 -5.00 2.16
N THR A 26 3.18 -5.28 1.06
CA THR A 26 3.82 -6.57 0.79
C THR A 26 5.17 -6.37 0.14
N ARG A 27 6.02 -7.40 0.14
CA ARG A 27 7.33 -7.33 -0.49
C ARG A 27 7.16 -7.24 -2.01
N LEU A 28 8.00 -6.41 -2.63
CA LEU A 28 8.17 -6.43 -4.09
C LEU A 28 8.83 -7.74 -4.50
N LYS A 29 8.41 -8.31 -5.63
CA LYS A 29 8.90 -9.63 -6.06
C LYS A 29 10.11 -9.56 -6.97
N ASN A 30 10.23 -8.49 -7.74
CA ASN A 30 11.25 -8.35 -8.77
C ASN A 30 11.40 -6.89 -9.21
N LYS A 31 12.39 -6.64 -10.07
CA LYS A 31 12.73 -5.29 -10.54
C LYS A 31 11.63 -4.70 -11.42
N GLN A 32 10.90 -5.55 -12.15
CA GLN A 32 9.77 -5.13 -12.96
C GLN A 32 8.65 -4.52 -12.11
N GLU A 33 8.34 -5.11 -10.94
CA GLU A 33 7.39 -4.51 -10.00
C GLU A 33 7.90 -3.18 -9.42
N LEU A 34 9.19 -3.08 -9.10
CA LEU A 34 9.79 -1.85 -8.58
C LEU A 34 9.66 -0.69 -9.60
N GLU A 35 9.96 -0.97 -10.87
CA GLU A 35 9.96 0.01 -11.96
C GLU A 35 8.56 0.29 -12.52
N ASN A 36 7.57 -0.56 -12.24
CA ASN A 36 6.19 -0.35 -12.69
C ASN A 36 5.52 0.81 -11.93
N LEU A 37 5.14 1.86 -12.67
CA LEU A 37 4.49 3.07 -12.13
C LEU A 37 3.04 2.83 -11.64
N SER A 38 2.39 1.75 -12.08
CA SER A 38 1.10 1.32 -11.54
C SER A 38 1.23 0.68 -10.16
N VAL A 39 2.43 0.17 -9.82
CA VAL A 39 2.74 -0.36 -8.49
C VAL A 39 3.18 0.79 -7.59
N VAL A 40 2.39 1.09 -6.57
CA VAL A 40 2.74 2.11 -5.57
C VAL A 40 3.77 1.54 -4.60
N LYS A 41 4.90 2.22 -4.46
CA LYS A 41 5.95 1.91 -3.49
C LYS A 41 5.67 2.66 -2.20
N ALA A 42 5.87 1.98 -1.07
CA ALA A 42 5.81 2.55 0.26
C ALA A 42 7.16 2.36 0.97
N VAL A 43 7.59 3.39 1.69
CA VAL A 43 8.72 3.33 2.62
C VAL A 43 8.18 3.56 4.02
N VAL A 44 8.66 2.79 4.99
CA VAL A 44 8.20 2.85 6.39
C VAL A 44 9.35 3.04 7.36
N ASP A 45 9.03 3.55 8.56
CA ASP A 45 9.94 3.54 9.69
C ASP A 45 9.97 2.17 10.40
N LYS A 46 10.77 2.06 11.46
CA LYS A 46 10.93 0.82 12.25
C LYS A 46 9.65 0.38 12.98
N ASN A 47 8.66 1.25 13.10
CA ASN A 47 7.36 0.98 13.72
C ASN A 47 6.26 0.79 12.67
N ASN A 48 6.64 0.57 11.40
CA ASN A 48 5.73 0.46 10.26
C ASN A 48 4.85 1.70 10.02
N ARG A 49 5.25 2.88 10.47
CA ARG A 49 4.62 4.13 10.05
C ARG A 49 5.11 4.46 8.64
N ALA A 50 4.19 4.77 7.74
CA ALA A 50 4.53 5.25 6.41
C ALA A 50 5.35 6.55 6.49
N ILE A 51 6.52 6.54 5.85
CA ILE A 51 7.36 7.72 5.63
C ILE A 51 6.94 8.40 4.34
N TYR A 52 6.74 7.65 3.25
CA TYR A 52 6.30 8.18 1.97
C TYR A 52 5.73 7.09 1.05
N PHE A 53 4.90 7.51 0.09
CA PHE A 53 4.40 6.69 -1.01
C PHE A 53 4.77 7.33 -2.35
N SER A 54 5.15 6.53 -3.33
CA SER A 54 5.43 7.02 -4.68
C SER A 54 5.17 5.98 -5.75
N ARG A 55 4.78 6.43 -6.95
CA ARG A 55 4.80 5.60 -8.15
C ARG A 55 6.21 5.41 -8.69
N TYR A 56 7.16 6.27 -8.35
CA TYR A 56 8.57 6.07 -8.70
C TYR A 56 9.27 5.10 -7.75
N PRO A 57 10.33 4.41 -8.20
CA PRO A 57 11.20 3.63 -7.32
C PRO A 57 11.80 4.50 -6.21
N ILE A 58 11.46 4.16 -4.96
CA ILE A 58 11.97 4.80 -3.75
C ILE A 58 12.36 3.72 -2.72
N PRO A 59 13.26 4.00 -1.76
CA PRO A 59 14.15 5.17 -1.75
C PRO A 59 15.21 5.06 -2.85
N TYR A 60 15.81 6.19 -3.23
CA TYR A 60 16.98 6.18 -4.11
C TYR A 60 18.14 5.43 -3.43
N SER A 61 18.67 4.40 -4.09
CA SER A 61 19.83 3.66 -3.61
C SER A 61 21.10 4.29 -4.19
N ARG A 62 21.90 4.93 -3.33
CA ARG A 62 23.20 5.51 -3.72
C ARG A 62 24.22 4.44 -4.14
N ASN A 63 24.16 3.29 -3.50
CA ASN A 63 24.97 2.11 -3.83
C ASN A 63 24.18 1.17 -4.74
N PRO A 64 24.83 0.15 -5.36
CA PRO A 64 24.10 -0.89 -6.05
C PRO A 64 22.96 -1.43 -5.18
N ALA A 65 21.75 -1.47 -5.74
CA ALA A 65 20.61 -1.99 -5.03
C ALA A 65 20.87 -3.45 -4.61
N PRO A 66 20.33 -3.91 -3.47
CA PRO A 66 20.46 -5.31 -3.07
C PRO A 66 20.01 -6.25 -4.20
N SER A 67 20.73 -7.36 -4.38
CA SER A 67 20.42 -8.35 -5.39
C SER A 67 19.11 -9.08 -5.12
N SER A 68 18.72 -9.20 -3.84
CA SER A 68 17.47 -9.81 -3.42
C SER A 68 16.39 -8.75 -3.18
N PRO A 69 15.18 -8.90 -3.76
CA PRO A 69 14.03 -8.06 -3.47
C PRO A 69 13.61 -8.05 -1.99
N ALA A 70 13.94 -9.09 -1.24
CA ALA A 70 13.65 -9.17 0.20
C ALA A 70 14.42 -8.12 1.02
N ASP A 71 15.56 -7.67 0.50
CA ASP A 71 16.46 -6.72 1.16
C ASP A 71 16.19 -5.26 0.73
N TRP A 72 15.22 -5.03 -0.17
CA TRP A 72 14.86 -3.69 -0.57
C TRP A 72 14.17 -2.93 0.57
N ALA A 73 14.49 -1.64 0.67
CA ALA A 73 13.97 -0.72 1.69
C ALA A 73 12.58 -0.17 1.35
N CYS A 74 11.84 -0.83 0.45
CA CYS A 74 10.52 -0.44 0.03
C CYS A 74 9.62 -1.65 -0.19
N PHE A 75 8.33 -1.36 -0.15
CA PHE A 75 7.26 -2.34 -0.20
C PHE A 75 6.27 -1.94 -1.28
N ARG A 76 5.53 -2.90 -1.81
CA ARG A 76 4.32 -2.64 -2.59
C ARG A 76 3.20 -2.28 -1.62
N HIS A 77 2.60 -1.10 -1.80
CA HIS A 77 1.36 -0.74 -1.13
C HIS A 77 0.17 -1.45 -1.77
N LEU A 78 -0.77 -1.92 -0.95
CA LEU A 78 -2.06 -2.45 -1.42
C LEU A 78 -3.16 -1.47 -0.99
N GLY A 79 -4.03 -1.08 -1.91
CA GLY A 79 -5.07 -0.06 -1.72
C GLY A 79 -6.23 -0.48 -0.81
N LEU A 80 -5.93 -0.98 0.39
CA LEU A 80 -6.88 -1.29 1.45
C LEU A 80 -6.63 -0.31 2.59
N TYR A 81 -7.64 0.47 2.96
CA TYR A 81 -7.53 1.41 4.06
C TYR A 81 -8.54 1.14 5.18
N VAL A 82 -8.09 1.38 6.40
CA VAL A 82 -8.93 1.41 7.62
C VAL A 82 -8.74 2.76 8.30
N TYR A 83 -9.83 3.34 8.76
CA TYR A 83 -9.84 4.67 9.37
C TYR A 83 -10.62 4.65 10.68
N CYS A 84 -10.16 5.44 11.65
CA CYS A 84 -11.07 5.95 12.67
C CYS A 84 -12.11 6.87 12.01
N ARG A 85 -13.36 6.83 12.51
CA ARG A 85 -14.46 7.66 11.99
C ARG A 85 -14.06 9.15 11.91
N ASP A 86 -13.52 9.70 12.99
CA ASP A 86 -13.22 11.14 13.05
C ASP A 86 -12.11 11.54 12.07
N THR A 87 -11.14 10.65 11.85
CA THR A 87 -10.09 10.84 10.85
C THR A 87 -10.64 10.82 9.43
N LEU A 88 -11.56 9.91 9.11
CA LEU A 88 -12.23 9.88 7.80
C LEU A 88 -13.05 11.15 7.57
N MET A 89 -13.82 11.57 8.58
CA MET A 89 -14.61 12.81 8.50
C MET A 89 -13.72 14.03 8.31
N ARG A 90 -12.59 14.10 9.02
CA ARG A 90 -11.59 15.16 8.83
C ARG A 90 -10.98 15.12 7.43
N LEU A 91 -10.60 13.94 6.93
CA LEU A 91 -9.96 13.78 5.62
C LEU A 91 -10.87 14.24 4.48
N ARG A 92 -12.18 14.01 4.59
CA ARG A 92 -13.18 14.46 3.62
C ARG A 92 -13.20 15.97 3.41
N GLU A 93 -12.95 16.75 4.46
CA GLU A 93 -12.97 18.22 4.43
C GLU A 93 -11.64 18.82 3.93
N LEU A 94 -10.62 18.00 3.71
CA LEU A 94 -9.32 18.49 3.26
C LEU A 94 -9.30 18.59 1.73
N GLU A 95 -8.80 19.72 1.24
CA GLU A 95 -8.54 19.92 -0.18
C GLU A 95 -7.46 18.96 -0.71
N PRO A 96 -7.54 18.54 -1.99
CA PRO A 96 -6.49 17.77 -2.62
C PRO A 96 -5.14 18.45 -2.52
N SER A 97 -4.13 17.68 -2.13
CA SER A 97 -2.82 18.23 -1.85
C SER A 97 -1.92 18.24 -3.08
N LYS A 98 -0.86 19.07 -3.09
CA LYS A 98 0.00 19.18 -4.29
C LYS A 98 0.72 17.87 -4.61
N ILE A 99 1.23 17.17 -3.60
CA ILE A 99 1.90 15.87 -3.83
C ILE A 99 0.90 14.76 -4.12
N GLU A 100 -0.32 14.80 -3.56
CA GLU A 100 -1.40 13.90 -3.97
C GLU A 100 -1.68 14.03 -5.46
N LEU A 101 -1.87 15.25 -5.96
CA LEU A 101 -2.15 15.50 -7.38
C LEU A 101 -0.96 15.11 -8.26
N GLY A 102 0.27 15.38 -7.81
CA GLY A 102 1.49 15.03 -8.53
C GLY A 102 1.72 13.52 -8.67
N GLU A 103 1.43 12.75 -7.63
CA GLU A 103 1.59 11.29 -7.64
C GLU A 103 0.30 10.54 -8.02
N SER A 104 -0.85 11.23 -8.04
CA SER A 104 -2.19 10.63 -8.11
C SER A 104 -2.37 9.56 -7.02
N LEU A 105 -2.16 9.96 -5.75
CA LEU A 105 -2.21 9.12 -4.55
C LEU A 105 -2.90 9.83 -3.38
N GLU A 106 -4.17 9.50 -3.13
CA GLU A 106 -5.04 10.15 -2.13
C GLU A 106 -4.48 10.14 -0.69
N GLN A 107 -3.75 9.09 -0.31
CA GLN A 107 -3.21 8.96 1.03
C GLN A 107 -2.14 10.00 1.36
N LEU A 108 -1.54 10.63 0.35
CA LEU A 108 -0.58 11.72 0.55
C LEU A 108 -1.26 12.96 1.14
N ARG A 109 -2.56 13.17 0.87
CA ARG A 109 -3.36 14.23 1.50
C ARG A 109 -3.39 14.08 3.01
N ALA A 110 -3.61 12.85 3.48
CA ALA A 110 -3.64 12.52 4.90
C ALA A 110 -2.27 12.82 5.53
N MET A 111 -1.18 12.36 4.89
CA MET A 111 0.18 12.56 5.39
C MET A 111 0.58 14.03 5.48
N GLU A 112 0.29 14.84 4.45
CA GLU A 112 0.57 16.28 4.48
C GLU A 112 -0.17 17.03 5.59
N ASN A 113 -1.33 16.52 6.02
CA ASN A 113 -2.14 17.10 7.08
C ASN A 113 -1.87 16.48 8.46
N GLY A 114 -0.74 15.78 8.61
CA GLY A 114 -0.27 15.23 9.88
C GLY A 114 -1.00 13.97 10.34
N ILE A 115 -1.78 13.32 9.46
CA ILE A 115 -2.44 12.06 9.75
C ILE A 115 -1.45 10.93 9.44
N SER A 116 -0.93 10.30 10.50
CA SER A 116 0.00 9.18 10.36
C SER A 116 -0.70 7.92 9.88
N ILE A 117 -0.07 7.19 8.96
CA ILE A 117 -0.59 5.94 8.39
C ILE A 117 0.28 4.78 8.86
N GLY A 118 -0.31 3.78 9.50
CA GLY A 118 0.36 2.52 9.83
C GLY A 118 0.20 1.49 8.71
N LEU A 119 1.26 0.72 8.41
CA LEU A 119 1.22 -0.33 7.38
C LEU A 119 1.49 -1.72 7.96
N SER A 120 0.56 -2.64 7.81
CA SER A 120 0.81 -4.05 8.18
C SER A 120 1.45 -4.80 7.01
N LEU A 121 2.53 -5.55 7.26
CA LEU A 121 3.14 -6.43 6.28
C LEU A 121 2.29 -7.69 6.10
N VAL A 122 1.98 -8.06 4.86
CA VAL A 122 1.24 -9.27 4.51
C VAL A 122 1.92 -10.06 3.39
N ASP A 123 1.77 -11.39 3.41
CA ASP A 123 2.42 -12.30 2.46
C ASP A 123 1.71 -12.37 1.10
N SER A 124 0.42 -12.00 1.04
CA SER A 124 -0.40 -12.19 -0.15
C SER A 124 -0.68 -10.87 -0.88
N VAL A 125 -0.63 -10.97 -2.21
CA VAL A 125 -1.12 -9.93 -3.12
C VAL A 125 -2.51 -10.37 -3.57
N SER A 126 -3.54 -9.62 -3.22
CA SER A 126 -4.80 -9.71 -3.97
C SER A 126 -4.59 -9.03 -5.32
N ILE A 127 -4.88 -9.74 -6.41
CA ILE A 127 -4.97 -9.12 -7.74
C ILE A 127 -6.16 -8.16 -7.71
N GLY A 128 -5.89 -6.87 -7.90
CA GLY A 128 -6.92 -5.89 -8.26
C GLY A 128 -7.33 -6.14 -9.71
N VAL A 129 -8.61 -5.93 -10.03
CA VAL A 129 -9.11 -6.08 -11.40
C VAL A 129 -9.36 -4.70 -11.96
N ASP A 130 -8.34 -4.17 -12.63
CA ASP A 130 -8.40 -2.83 -13.21
C ASP A 130 -8.47 -2.91 -14.75
N THR A 131 -8.04 -4.03 -15.34
CA THR A 131 -8.12 -4.27 -16.79
C THR A 131 -8.90 -5.56 -17.16
N PRO A 132 -9.34 -5.71 -18.43
CA PRO A 132 -9.91 -6.96 -18.92
C PRO A 132 -8.97 -8.16 -18.74
N GLU A 133 -7.66 -7.98 -18.89
CA GLU A 133 -6.65 -9.01 -18.69
C GLU A 133 -6.57 -9.47 -17.24
N ASP A 134 -6.70 -8.55 -16.27
CA ASP A 134 -6.77 -8.89 -14.85
C ASP A 134 -7.99 -9.76 -14.55
N LEU A 135 -9.13 -9.46 -15.19
CA LEU A 135 -10.36 -10.24 -15.04
C LEU A 135 -10.18 -11.67 -15.59
N GLU A 136 -9.50 -11.82 -16.72
CA GLU A 136 -9.17 -13.13 -17.28
C GLU A 136 -8.24 -13.94 -16.37
N ALA A 137 -7.22 -13.29 -15.82
CA ALA A 137 -6.31 -13.90 -14.86
C ALA A 137 -7.05 -14.40 -13.61
N ILE A 138 -7.96 -13.59 -13.04
CA ILE A 138 -8.78 -13.99 -11.90
C ILE A 138 -9.75 -15.11 -12.27
N ARG A 139 -10.38 -15.07 -13.46
CA ARG A 139 -11.28 -16.14 -13.92
C ARG A 139 -10.59 -17.49 -14.10
N LYS A 140 -9.28 -17.49 -14.37
CA LYS A 140 -8.49 -18.72 -14.41
C LYS A 140 -8.20 -19.23 -13.00
N MET A 141 -7.73 -18.36 -12.11
CA MET A 141 -7.45 -18.70 -10.70
C MET A 141 -8.70 -19.19 -9.95
N SER A 142 -9.86 -18.54 -10.13
CA SER A 142 -11.09 -18.92 -9.40
C SER A 142 -11.58 -20.32 -9.79
N ARG A 143 -11.38 -20.73 -11.05
CA ARG A 143 -11.70 -22.09 -11.52
C ARG A 143 -10.79 -23.16 -10.93
N GLU A 144 -9.57 -22.82 -10.55
CA GLU A 144 -8.61 -23.74 -9.91
C GLU A 144 -8.87 -23.87 -8.41
N VAL A 145 -9.37 -22.83 -7.74
CA VAL A 145 -9.70 -22.84 -6.30
C VAL A 145 -11.07 -23.49 -6.00
N LEU A 146 -11.97 -23.53 -6.98
CA LEU A 146 -13.30 -24.16 -6.88
C LEU A 146 -13.33 -25.66 -7.28
N ARG A 147 -12.16 -26.26 -7.54
CA ARG A 147 -11.97 -27.72 -7.70
C ARG A 147 -11.35 -28.30 -6.44
#